data_AF-A0A529TSS0-F1
#
_entry.id   AF-A0A529TSS0-F1
#
_cell.length_a   1.000
_cell.length_b   1.000
_cell.length_c   1.000
_cell.angle_alpha   90.00
_cell.angle_beta   90.00
_cell.angle_gamma   90.00
#
_symmetry.space_group_name_H-M   'P 1'
#
loop_
_entity.id
_entity.type
_entity.pdbx_description
1 polymer ?
#
loop_
_entity_poly.entity_id
_entity_poly.type
_entity_poly.pdbx_seq_one_letter_code
_entity_poly.pdbx_strand_id
1 'polypeptide(L)'
;MSRFGYVMVTYVLTMGMATAAFVDSPTKLIWNASASTPIGLYSIAPADRFEVTDLVAVRAPEPLAAFMVERGYIGRGVPMMKRVAGVAGQEVCRRDHAITVDGVPMGDALERDHLGRSLPVWKGCRRIA
;
A
#
# COMPACT_ATOMS: atom_id res chain seq x y z
N MET A 1 17.87 -32.51 32.46
CA MET A 1 18.18 -31.11 32.10
C MET A 1 19.00 -30.51 33.24
N SER A 2 20.22 -30.02 32.99
CA SER A 2 21.11 -29.52 34.06
C SER A 2 20.73 -28.08 34.47
N ARG A 3 21.09 -27.65 35.68
CA ARG A 3 20.94 -26.26 36.14
C ARG A 3 21.58 -25.27 35.16
N PHE A 4 22.71 -25.66 34.57
CA PHE A 4 23.38 -24.92 33.51
C PHE A 4 22.51 -24.78 32.25
N GLY A 5 21.82 -25.86 31.85
CA GLY A 5 20.88 -25.83 30.72
C GLY A 5 19.74 -24.82 30.92
N TYR A 6 19.17 -24.75 32.13
CA TYR A 6 18.15 -23.74 32.44
C TYR A 6 18.69 -22.31 32.34
N VAL A 7 19.87 -22.04 32.91
CA VAL A 7 20.51 -20.71 32.85
C VAL A 7 20.78 -20.30 31.40
N MET A 8 21.29 -21.21 30.57
CA MET A 8 21.58 -20.93 29.16
C MET A 8 20.30 -20.67 28.35
N VAL A 9 19.24 -21.47 28.54
CA VAL A 9 17.97 -21.27 27.84
C VAL A 9 17.34 -19.93 28.23
N THR A 10 17.29 -19.60 29.52
CA THR A 10 16.75 -18.32 29.97
C THR A 10 17.57 -17.15 29.41
N TYR A 11 18.90 -17.23 29.45
CA TYR A 11 19.77 -16.20 28.89
C TYR A 11 19.55 -15.98 27.38
N VAL A 12 19.46 -17.06 26.60
CA VAL A 12 19.23 -16.94 25.14
C VAL A 12 17.87 -16.34 24.85
N LEU A 13 16.82 -16.74 25.57
CA LEU A 13 15.48 -16.19 25.37
C LEU A 13 15.39 -14.72 25.77
N THR A 14 15.96 -14.33 26.91
CA THR A 14 15.96 -12.92 27.34
C THR A 14 16.77 -12.04 26.41
N MET A 15 17.94 -12.50 25.98
CA MET A 15 18.77 -11.77 25.02
C MET A 15 18.06 -11.66 23.66
N GLY A 16 17.45 -12.73 23.15
CA GLY A 16 16.68 -12.72 21.91
C GLY A 16 15.52 -11.73 21.95
N MET A 17 14.77 -11.70 23.06
CA MET A 17 13.63 -10.80 23.23
C MET A 17 14.07 -9.34 23.39
N ALA A 18 15.17 -9.09 24.12
CA ALA A 18 15.78 -7.76 24.20
C ALA A 18 16.21 -7.29 22.80
N THR A 19 16.88 -8.14 22.02
CA THR A 19 17.32 -7.80 20.66
C THR A 19 16.13 -7.45 19.77
N ALA A 20 15.05 -8.24 19.79
CA ALA A 20 13.84 -7.95 19.01
C ALA A 20 13.13 -6.64 19.43
N ALA A 21 13.29 -6.20 20.69
CA ALA A 21 12.72 -4.96 21.17
C ALA A 21 13.55 -3.71 20.76
N PHE A 22 14.84 -3.87 20.49
CA PHE A 22 15.74 -2.76 20.14
C PHE A 22 16.12 -2.71 18.65
N VAL A 23 15.87 -3.78 17.89
CA VAL A 23 16.14 -3.83 16.46
C VAL A 23 14.84 -3.61 15.71
N ASP A 24 14.73 -2.49 15.00
CA ASP A 24 13.65 -2.24 14.05
C ASP A 24 13.71 -3.28 12.93
N SER A 25 12.89 -4.33 13.04
CA SER A 25 12.68 -5.24 11.92
C SER A 25 11.83 -4.52 10.88
N PRO A 26 12.28 -4.38 9.62
CA PRO A 26 11.42 -3.80 8.60
C PRO A 26 10.16 -4.65 8.49
N THR A 27 8.99 -4.01 8.45
CA THR A 27 7.72 -4.70 8.27
C THR A 27 7.69 -5.32 6.87
N LYS A 28 8.21 -6.54 6.76
CA LYS A 28 8.30 -7.28 5.49
C LYS A 28 6.99 -7.94 5.11
N LEU A 29 5.96 -7.89 5.96
CA LEU A 29 4.70 -8.59 5.76
C LEU A 29 3.51 -7.64 5.90
N ILE A 30 2.59 -7.67 4.93
CA ILE A 30 1.30 -6.97 4.99
C ILE A 30 0.18 -7.97 4.77
N TRP A 31 -0.89 -7.82 5.57
CA TRP A 31 -2.16 -8.48 5.31
C TRP A 31 -3.05 -7.57 4.44
N ASN A 32 -3.38 -8.01 3.23
CA ASN A 32 -4.38 -7.34 2.41
C ASN A 32 -5.79 -7.80 2.81
N ALA A 33 -6.56 -6.91 3.43
CA ALA A 33 -7.95 -7.16 3.82
C ALA A 33 -8.99 -6.76 2.75
N SER A 34 -8.56 -6.19 1.62
CA SER A 34 -9.45 -5.68 0.58
C SER A 34 -9.49 -6.60 -0.64
N ALA A 35 -10.67 -6.80 -1.24
CA ALA A 35 -10.84 -7.57 -2.47
C ALA A 35 -10.26 -6.90 -3.74
N SER A 36 -9.63 -5.72 -3.62
CA SER A 36 -8.95 -5.08 -4.75
C SER A 36 -7.75 -5.87 -5.29
N THR A 37 -7.18 -6.72 -4.45
CA THR A 37 -6.18 -7.74 -4.79
C THR A 37 -6.51 -9.01 -3.98
N PRO A 38 -5.93 -10.19 -4.26
CA PRO A 38 -6.24 -11.39 -3.48
C PRO A 38 -6.07 -11.14 -1.97
N ILE A 39 -7.06 -11.52 -1.17
CA ILE A 39 -6.98 -11.39 0.29
C ILE A 39 -5.91 -12.36 0.79
N GLY A 40 -4.98 -11.88 1.61
CA GLY A 40 -3.89 -12.72 2.10
C GLY A 40 -2.68 -11.97 2.63
N LEU A 41 -1.64 -12.74 2.95
CA LEU A 41 -0.36 -12.25 3.46
C LEU A 41 0.63 -12.05 2.32
N TYR A 42 1.20 -10.86 2.22
CA TYR A 42 2.15 -10.45 1.20
C TYR A 42 3.48 -10.11 1.82
N SER A 43 4.57 -10.47 1.15
CA SER A 43 5.91 -9.98 1.49
C SER A 43 6.24 -8.68 0.74
N ILE A 44 6.97 -7.77 1.38
CA ILE A 44 7.35 -6.48 0.80
C ILE A 44 8.86 -6.38 0.74
N ALA A 45 9.33 -5.90 -0.42
CA ALA A 45 10.71 -5.55 -0.65
C ALA A 45 10.78 -4.11 -1.21
N PRO A 46 11.85 -3.37 -0.94
CA PRO A 46 12.15 -2.13 -1.65
C PRO A 46 12.27 -2.40 -3.16
N ALA A 47 11.84 -1.43 -3.97
CA ALA A 47 11.98 -1.46 -5.42
C ALA A 47 12.44 -0.09 -5.92
N ASP A 48 13.46 -0.08 -6.78
CA ASP A 48 14.00 1.15 -7.38
C ASP A 48 13.31 1.53 -8.69
N ARG A 49 12.60 0.57 -9.30
CA ARG A 49 11.88 0.72 -10.56
C ARG A 49 10.54 -0.01 -10.44
N PHE A 50 9.53 0.55 -11.11
CA PHE A 50 8.19 -0.02 -11.19
C PHE A 50 7.83 -0.24 -12.64
N GLU A 51 7.16 -1.36 -12.90
CA GLU A 51 6.57 -1.69 -14.19
C GLU A 51 5.04 -1.63 -14.11
N VAL A 52 4.39 -1.50 -15.26
CA VAL A 52 2.93 -1.58 -15.34
C VAL A 52 2.51 -2.96 -14.84
N THR A 53 1.40 -3.01 -14.08
CA THR A 53 0.82 -4.20 -13.42
C THR A 53 1.49 -4.63 -12.10
N ASP A 54 2.65 -4.07 -11.75
CA ASP A 54 3.31 -4.31 -10.47
C ASP A 54 2.38 -4.04 -9.31
N LEU A 55 2.43 -4.92 -8.32
CA LEU A 55 1.66 -4.79 -7.09
C LEU A 55 2.50 -4.09 -6.03
N VAL A 56 2.08 -2.89 -5.64
CA VAL A 56 2.81 -2.04 -4.70
C VAL A 56 2.02 -1.79 -3.42
N ALA A 57 2.72 -1.74 -2.30
CA ALA A 57 2.21 -1.22 -1.04
C ALA A 57 2.49 0.29 -0.98
N VAL A 58 1.43 1.10 -1.11
CA VAL A 58 1.54 2.56 -1.18
C VAL A 58 0.82 3.23 -0.01
N ARG A 59 1.46 4.20 0.62
CA ARG A 59 0.79 5.14 1.52
C ARG A 59 0.31 6.33 0.72
N ALA A 60 -0.98 6.67 0.85
CA ALA A 60 -1.51 7.86 0.21
C ALA A 60 -0.74 9.10 0.72
N PRO A 61 -0.39 10.05 -0.16
CA PRO A 61 0.18 11.32 0.28
C PRO A 61 -0.90 12.17 0.97
N GLU A 62 -0.50 13.08 1.84
CA GLU A 62 -1.40 14.15 2.28
C GLU A 62 -1.65 15.14 1.11
N PRO A 63 -2.88 15.69 0.97
CA PRO A 63 -4.03 15.59 1.88
C PRO A 63 -4.97 14.40 1.60
N LEU A 64 -4.64 13.53 0.63
CA LEU A 64 -5.50 12.41 0.23
C LEU A 64 -5.63 11.39 1.36
N ALA A 65 -4.57 11.12 2.12
CA ALA A 65 -4.63 10.20 3.26
C ALA A 65 -5.66 10.66 4.31
N ALA A 66 -5.64 11.93 4.73
CA ALA A 66 -6.61 12.48 5.66
C ALA A 66 -8.06 12.32 5.16
N PHE A 67 -8.31 12.64 3.88
CA PHE A 67 -9.63 12.46 3.26
C PHE A 67 -10.09 10.99 3.32
N MET A 68 -9.20 10.05 2.99
CA MET A 68 -9.56 8.62 3.00
C MET A 68 -9.82 8.10 4.41
N VAL A 69 -9.11 8.60 5.42
CA VAL A 69 -9.35 8.29 6.84
C VAL A 69 -10.67 8.87 7.32
N GLU A 70 -10.96 10.14 7.02
CA GLU A 70 -12.22 10.79 7.37
C GLU A 70 -13.42 10.07 6.73
N ARG A 71 -13.27 9.61 5.48
CA ARG A 71 -14.29 8.83 4.79
C ARG A 71 -14.38 7.37 5.25
N GLY A 72 -13.48 6.91 6.10
CA GLY A 72 -13.43 5.53 6.61
C GLY A 72 -13.00 4.50 5.55
N TYR A 73 -12.31 4.92 4.49
CA TYR A 73 -11.81 4.00 3.46
C TYR A 73 -10.59 3.20 3.93
N ILE A 74 -9.72 3.83 4.72
CA ILE A 74 -8.52 3.22 5.29
C ILE A 74 -8.29 3.73 6.71
N GLY A 75 -7.53 2.97 7.51
CA GLY A 75 -7.02 3.43 8.79
C GLY A 75 -5.85 4.41 8.63
N ARG A 76 -5.59 5.22 9.67
CA ARG A 76 -4.46 6.15 9.68
C ARG A 76 -3.13 5.39 9.54
N GLY A 77 -2.30 5.82 8.59
CA GLY A 77 -0.98 5.20 8.35
C GLY A 77 -1.03 3.82 7.68
N VAL A 78 -2.22 3.30 7.37
CA VAL A 78 -2.39 1.99 6.76
C VAL A 78 -2.05 2.07 5.26
N PRO A 79 -1.05 1.34 4.77
CA PRO A 79 -0.75 1.26 3.34
C PRO A 79 -1.84 0.50 2.59
N MET A 80 -1.98 0.81 1.31
CA MET A 80 -2.90 0.13 0.39
C MET A 80 -2.12 -0.70 -0.62
N MET A 81 -2.67 -1.85 -0.98
CA MET A 81 -2.19 -2.65 -2.10
C MET A 81 -2.85 -2.17 -3.38
N LYS A 82 -2.05 -1.72 -4.36
CA LYS A 82 -2.55 -1.22 -5.66
C LYS A 82 -1.66 -1.70 -6.79
N ARG A 83 -2.26 -1.87 -7.97
CA ARG A 83 -1.50 -2.12 -9.21
C ARG A 83 -1.07 -0.81 -9.84
N VAL A 84 0.16 -0.78 -10.34
CA VAL A 84 0.69 0.35 -11.13
C VAL A 84 -0.01 0.34 -12.50
N ALA A 85 -0.67 1.45 -12.83
CA ALA A 85 -1.36 1.63 -14.11
C ALA A 85 -0.51 2.37 -15.15
N GLY A 86 0.48 3.14 -14.70
CA GLY A 86 1.40 3.89 -15.56
C GLY A 86 2.67 4.27 -14.81
N VAL A 87 3.74 4.49 -15.57
CA VAL A 87 5.10 4.79 -15.06
C VAL A 87 5.62 6.12 -15.60
N ALA A 88 6.78 6.57 -15.11
CA ALA A 88 7.39 7.84 -15.51
C ALA A 88 7.51 7.98 -17.03
N GLY A 89 7.19 9.18 -17.54
CA GLY A 89 7.14 9.49 -18.97
C GLY A 89 5.77 9.30 -19.63
N GLN A 90 4.90 8.46 -19.06
CA GLN A 90 3.55 8.22 -19.59
C GLN A 90 2.58 9.35 -19.20
N GLU A 91 1.54 9.54 -20.02
CA GLU A 91 0.49 10.52 -19.81
C GLU A 91 -0.80 9.86 -19.30
N VAL A 92 -1.27 10.28 -18.13
CA VAL A 92 -2.56 9.87 -17.58
C VAL A 92 -3.59 10.95 -17.90
N CYS A 93 -4.64 10.59 -18.62
CA CYS A 93 -5.75 11.49 -18.93
C CYS A 93 -7.04 11.03 -18.29
N ARG A 94 -7.84 11.99 -17.80
CA ARG A 94 -9.24 11.79 -17.46
C ARG A 94 -10.13 12.67 -18.35
N ARG A 95 -11.00 12.01 -19.12
CA ARG A 95 -12.05 12.63 -19.94
C ARG A 95 -13.40 12.16 -19.40
N ASP A 96 -14.09 13.05 -18.70
CA ASP A 96 -15.29 12.74 -17.93
C ASP A 96 -15.07 11.59 -16.92
N HIS A 97 -15.57 10.39 -17.22
CA HIS A 97 -15.34 9.20 -16.41
C HIS A 97 -14.15 8.38 -16.90
N ALA A 98 -13.84 8.41 -18.19
CA ALA A 98 -12.81 7.56 -18.78
C ALA A 98 -11.41 7.96 -18.31
N ILE A 99 -10.67 6.99 -17.76
CA ILE A 99 -9.26 7.09 -17.44
C ILE A 99 -8.47 6.37 -18.52
N THR A 100 -7.45 7.04 -19.05
CA THR A 100 -6.53 6.48 -20.04
C THR A 100 -5.08 6.73 -19.64
N VAL A 101 -4.19 5.83 -20.06
CA VAL A 101 -2.73 6.03 -20.00
C VAL A 101 -2.18 5.92 -21.41
N ASP A 102 -1.53 6.96 -21.91
CA ASP A 102 -1.09 7.09 -23.31
C ASP A 102 -2.20 6.78 -24.32
N GLY A 103 -3.44 7.17 -23.99
CA GLY A 103 -4.64 6.91 -24.81
C GLY A 103 -5.23 5.50 -24.68
N VAL A 104 -4.56 4.57 -23.97
CA VAL A 104 -5.08 3.22 -23.70
C VAL A 104 -6.12 3.28 -22.56
N PRO A 105 -7.34 2.78 -22.74
CA PRO A 105 -8.36 2.73 -21.69
C PRO A 105 -7.92 1.89 -20.49
N MET A 106 -7.98 2.48 -19.29
CA MET A 106 -7.68 1.79 -18.02
C MET A 106 -8.93 1.53 -17.16
N GLY A 107 -10.02 2.25 -17.42
CA GLY A 107 -11.31 2.08 -16.74
C GLY A 107 -12.02 3.41 -16.50
N ASP A 108 -13.12 3.36 -15.75
CA ASP A 108 -13.95 4.52 -15.47
C ASP A 108 -13.89 4.96 -14.01
N ALA A 109 -13.78 6.27 -13.80
CA ALA A 109 -13.85 6.90 -12.50
C ALA A 109 -15.31 7.03 -12.03
N LEU A 110 -15.61 6.35 -10.93
CA LEU A 110 -16.90 6.46 -10.25
C LEU A 110 -17.11 7.87 -9.69
N GLU A 111 -18.35 8.36 -9.74
CA GLU A 111 -18.72 9.64 -9.15
C GLU A 111 -18.94 9.56 -7.64
N ARG A 112 -19.36 8.38 -7.17
CA ARG A 112 -19.75 8.15 -5.79
C ARG A 112 -19.11 6.89 -5.26
N ASP A 113 -18.88 6.87 -3.96
CA ASP A 113 -18.45 5.65 -3.27
C ASP A 113 -19.64 4.70 -3.02
N HIS A 114 -19.35 3.54 -2.42
CA HIS A 114 -20.35 2.53 -2.07
C HIS A 114 -21.41 3.00 -1.05
N LEU A 115 -21.19 4.13 -0.37
CA LEU A 115 -22.14 4.76 0.54
C LEU A 115 -22.88 5.95 -0.13
N GLY A 116 -22.71 6.14 -1.44
CA GLY A 116 -23.37 7.20 -2.20
C GLY A 116 -22.74 8.60 -2.06
N ARG A 117 -21.61 8.72 -1.36
CA ARG A 117 -20.92 10.00 -1.14
C ARG A 117 -20.06 10.35 -2.35
N SER A 118 -20.05 11.62 -2.76
CA SER A 118 -19.28 12.07 -3.92
C SER A 118 -17.78 11.86 -3.74
N LEU A 119 -17.12 11.38 -4.81
CA LEU A 119 -15.68 11.19 -4.90
C LEU A 119 -15.01 12.44 -5.52
N PRO A 120 -13.72 12.69 -5.21
CA PRO A 120 -12.96 13.77 -5.82
C PRO A 120 -12.88 13.63 -7.34
N VAL A 121 -13.07 14.74 -8.05
CA VAL A 121 -13.00 14.79 -9.51
C VAL A 121 -11.80 15.59 -9.96
N TRP A 122 -11.08 15.05 -10.94
CA TRP A 122 -10.05 15.77 -11.68
C TRP A 122 -10.35 15.66 -13.17
N LYS A 123 -9.81 16.56 -13.99
CA LYS A 123 -9.96 16.54 -15.45
C LYS A 123 -8.64 16.91 -16.12
N GLY A 124 -8.48 16.51 -17.37
CA GLY A 124 -7.32 16.83 -18.19
C GLY A 124 -6.28 15.71 -18.20
N CYS A 125 -5.09 16.03 -18.70
CA CYS A 125 -3.98 15.10 -18.85
C CYS A 125 -2.80 15.54 -17.97
N ARG A 126 -2.09 14.57 -17.41
CA ARG A 126 -0.90 14.78 -16.58
C ARG A 126 0.16 13.76 -16.94
N ARG A 127 1.38 14.22 -17.20
CA ARG A 127 2.53 13.35 -17.38
C ARG A 127 3.09 12.92 -16.02
N ILE A 128 3.42 11.64 -15.90
CA ILE A 128 4.09 11.10 -14.72
C ILE A 128 5.56 11.52 -14.79
N ALA A 129 6.04 12.20 -13.74
CA ALA A 129 7.42 12.66 -13.60
C ALA A 129 8.34 11.55 -13.10
#